data_AF-A0A9N7RM26-F1
#
_entry.id   AF-A0A9N7RM26-F1
#
_cell.length_a   1.000
_cell.length_b   1.000
_cell.length_c   1.000
_cell.angle_alpha   90.00
_cell.angle_beta   90.00
_cell.angle_gamma   90.00
#
_symmetry.space_group_name_H-M   'P 1'
#
loop_
_entity.id
_entity.type
_entity.pdbx_description
1 polymer ?
#
loop_
_entity_poly.entity_id
_entity_poly.type
_entity_poly.pdbx_seq_one_letter_code
_entity_poly.pdbx_strand_id
1 'polypeptide(L)'
;MIILLASIIFFVQSPVFAATGKEGELLARLWTREQMVKLAGYGEDKLSTVTIGGKLLCKSGRDDNHPYPISGAKVSVLCSTSERTNKSWAKGSTDVHGEFLIDLPSNLHATPNLEKKCSVSVFRIPRSSPCWRALTGKLETIKLVSAAEGIRVYTTGDIHLVPKSLDEHMKGKKKTKRAAFAFW
;
A
#
# COMPACT_ATOMS: atom_id res chain seq x y z
N MET A 1 -22.26 -9.49 -71.94
CA MET A 1 -22.48 -10.10 -70.61
C MET A 1 -21.33 -9.86 -69.63
N ILE A 2 -20.07 -10.03 -70.04
CA ILE A 2 -18.89 -9.82 -69.19
C ILE A 2 -18.74 -8.34 -68.74
N ILE A 3 -19.07 -7.37 -69.61
CA ILE A 3 -19.02 -5.94 -69.27
C ILE A 3 -20.11 -5.54 -68.25
N LEU A 4 -21.28 -6.19 -68.31
CA LEU A 4 -22.36 -6.00 -67.33
C LEU A 4 -21.98 -6.58 -65.97
N LEU A 5 -21.34 -7.75 -65.94
CA LEU A 5 -20.82 -8.36 -64.71
C LEU A 5 -19.70 -7.52 -64.06
N ALA A 6 -18.82 -6.93 -64.85
CA ALA A 6 -17.76 -6.05 -64.35
C ALA A 6 -18.31 -4.75 -63.72
N SER A 7 -19.38 -4.19 -64.28
CA SER A 7 -20.03 -2.99 -63.74
C SER A 7 -20.72 -3.23 -62.39
N ILE A 8 -21.26 -4.43 -62.16
CA ILE A 8 -21.88 -4.82 -60.88
C ILE A 8 -20.81 -4.97 -59.79
N ILE A 9 -19.65 -5.56 -60.12
CA ILE A 9 -18.55 -5.74 -59.16
C ILE A 9 -17.95 -4.39 -58.75
N PHE A 10 -17.82 -3.43 -59.68
CA PHE A 10 -17.26 -2.10 -59.39
C PHE A 10 -18.15 -1.27 -58.45
N PHE A 11 -19.48 -1.44 -58.52
CA PHE A 11 -20.42 -0.81 -57.58
C PHE A 11 -20.44 -1.48 -56.19
N VAL A 12 -20.17 -2.79 -56.10
CA VAL A 12 -20.13 -3.53 -54.82
C VAL A 12 -18.83 -3.28 -54.04
N GLN A 13 -17.75 -2.89 -54.73
CA GLN A 13 -16.42 -2.71 -54.14
C GLN A 13 -16.06 -1.25 -53.80
N SER A 14 -17.01 -0.33 -53.92
CA SER A 14 -16.88 1.01 -53.36
C SER A 14 -17.32 0.96 -51.89
N PRO A 15 -16.42 0.95 -50.89
CA PRO A 15 -16.85 1.32 -49.55
C PRO A 15 -17.06 2.83 -49.59
N VAL A 16 -18.27 3.26 -49.97
CA VAL A 16 -18.79 4.53 -49.47
C VAL A 16 -18.94 4.31 -47.96
N PHE A 17 -17.84 4.51 -47.23
CA PHE A 17 -17.87 4.83 -45.82
C PHE A 17 -18.52 6.21 -45.68
N ALA A 18 -19.82 6.28 -45.97
CA ALA A 18 -20.68 7.17 -45.23
C ALA A 18 -20.76 6.53 -43.84
N ALA A 19 -19.78 6.85 -43.00
CA ALA A 19 -19.83 6.58 -41.58
C ALA A 19 -21.10 7.24 -41.06
N THR A 20 -22.17 6.46 -41.01
CA THR A 20 -23.41 6.83 -40.36
C THR A 20 -23.04 7.01 -38.89
N GLY A 21 -22.97 8.27 -38.44
CA GLY A 21 -22.63 8.63 -37.05
C GLY A 21 -23.51 7.95 -36.00
N LYS A 22 -24.56 7.26 -36.43
CA LYS A 22 -25.50 6.48 -35.61
C LYS A 22 -24.86 5.25 -34.96
N GLU A 23 -23.94 4.54 -35.62
CA GLU A 23 -23.27 3.38 -34.98
C GLU A 23 -22.19 3.81 -33.99
N GLY A 24 -21.44 4.86 -34.32
CA GLY A 24 -20.48 5.47 -33.39
C GLY A 24 -21.16 6.06 -32.15
N GLU A 25 -22.34 6.65 -32.31
CA GLU A 25 -23.14 7.20 -31.20
C GLU A 25 -23.78 6.11 -30.34
N LEU A 26 -24.18 4.97 -30.93
CA LEU A 26 -24.72 3.81 -30.19
C LEU A 26 -23.60 3.13 -29.37
N LEU A 27 -22.41 2.95 -29.95
CA LEU A 27 -21.23 2.44 -29.24
C LEU A 27 -20.78 3.38 -28.12
N ALA A 28 -20.82 4.70 -28.34
CA ALA A 28 -20.54 5.71 -27.32
C ALA A 28 -21.59 5.76 -26.20
N ARG A 29 -22.82 5.30 -26.46
CA ARG A 29 -23.90 5.20 -25.46
C ARG A 29 -23.84 3.91 -24.63
N LEU A 30 -23.34 2.83 -25.23
CA LEU A 30 -23.19 1.53 -24.57
C LEU A 30 -21.99 1.49 -23.64
N TRP A 31 -20.95 2.26 -23.93
CA TRP A 31 -19.73 2.29 -23.14
C TRP A 31 -19.74 3.47 -22.19
N THR A 32 -19.40 3.19 -20.94
CA THR A 32 -19.11 4.24 -19.97
C THR A 32 -17.89 5.04 -20.41
N ARG A 33 -17.80 6.29 -19.93
CA ARG A 33 -16.65 7.14 -20.20
C ARG A 33 -15.34 6.47 -19.77
N GLU A 34 -15.33 5.72 -18.66
CA GLU A 34 -14.16 4.97 -18.23
C GLU A 34 -13.76 3.87 -19.22
N GLN A 35 -14.73 3.13 -19.77
CA GLN A 35 -14.49 2.08 -20.76
C GLN A 35 -13.94 2.64 -22.08
N MET A 36 -14.43 3.79 -22.54
CA MET A 36 -13.90 4.47 -23.72
C MET A 36 -12.47 4.98 -23.50
N VAL A 37 -12.17 5.55 -22.33
CA VAL A 37 -10.80 5.98 -21.97
C VAL A 37 -9.85 4.78 -21.96
N LYS A 38 -10.30 3.64 -21.42
CA LYS A 38 -9.54 2.39 -21.38
C LYS A 38 -9.29 1.81 -22.78
N LEU A 39 -10.30 1.77 -23.65
CA LEU A 39 -10.13 1.27 -25.03
C LEU A 39 -9.21 2.17 -25.86
N ALA A 40 -9.29 3.48 -25.66
CA ALA A 40 -8.42 4.44 -26.35
C ALA A 40 -6.96 4.41 -25.88
N GLY A 41 -6.61 3.51 -24.94
CA GLY A 41 -5.26 3.38 -24.40
C GLY A 41 -4.85 4.51 -23.44
N TYR A 42 -5.79 5.41 -23.11
CA TYR A 42 -5.61 6.46 -22.10
C TYR A 42 -6.00 6.00 -20.68
N GLY A 43 -6.35 4.73 -20.50
CA GLY A 43 -6.62 4.16 -19.19
C GLY A 43 -5.35 4.06 -18.36
N GLU A 44 -5.31 4.72 -17.22
CA GLU A 44 -4.23 4.59 -16.23
C GLU A 44 -4.36 3.28 -15.43
N ASP A 45 -4.40 2.14 -16.11
CA ASP A 45 -4.41 0.85 -15.44
C ASP A 45 -3.10 0.67 -14.67
N LYS A 46 -3.22 0.59 -13.34
CA LYS A 46 -2.08 0.44 -12.44
C LYS A 46 -1.43 -0.93 -12.66
N LEU A 47 -0.29 -0.94 -13.38
CA LEU A 47 0.45 -2.17 -13.77
C LEU A 47 0.92 -3.03 -12.59
N SER A 48 1.01 -2.45 -11.39
CA SER A 48 1.28 -3.19 -10.17
C SER A 48 0.68 -2.50 -8.96
N THR A 49 0.16 -3.27 -8.02
CA THR A 49 -0.31 -2.74 -6.74
C THR A 49 0.53 -3.31 -5.63
N VAL A 50 1.21 -2.44 -4.88
CA VAL A 50 1.97 -2.85 -3.71
C VAL A 50 1.40 -2.15 -2.50
N THR A 51 0.94 -2.95 -1.54
CA THR A 51 0.27 -2.45 -0.36
C THR A 51 0.91 -3.03 0.89
N ILE A 52 1.19 -2.18 1.89
CA ILE A 52 1.73 -2.57 3.19
C ILE A 52 0.68 -2.32 4.25
N GLY A 53 0.29 -3.38 4.96
CA GLY A 53 -0.66 -3.33 6.07
C GLY A 53 -0.04 -3.67 7.42
N GLY A 54 -0.77 -3.37 8.48
CA GLY A 54 -0.39 -3.75 9.83
C GLY A 54 -1.34 -3.19 10.88
N LYS A 55 -1.07 -3.51 12.14
CA LYS A 55 -1.91 -3.09 13.27
C LYS A 55 -1.07 -2.46 14.37
N LEU A 56 -1.50 -1.32 14.88
CA LEU A 56 -0.82 -0.59 15.93
C LEU A 56 -1.60 -0.71 17.24
N LEU A 57 -0.94 -1.30 18.23
CA LEU A 57 -1.51 -1.64 19.53
C LEU A 57 -0.69 -1.00 20.65
N CYS A 58 -1.34 -0.56 21.72
CA CYS A 58 -0.70 -0.05 22.92
C CYS A 58 -0.89 -1.06 24.06
N LYS A 59 0.20 -1.44 24.73
CA LYS A 59 0.14 -2.29 25.93
C LYS A 59 -0.01 -1.42 27.18
N SER A 60 -1.01 -1.71 28.00
CA SER A 60 -1.10 -1.16 29.36
C SER A 60 0.06 -1.67 30.21
N GLY A 61 0.59 -0.80 31.05
CA GLY A 61 1.59 -1.20 32.05
C GLY A 61 1.01 -1.96 33.24
N ARG A 62 -0.31 -1.99 33.39
CA ARG A 62 -1.03 -2.71 34.44
C ARG A 62 -1.69 -3.90 33.75
N ASP A 63 -1.22 -5.10 34.05
CA ASP A 63 -1.85 -6.44 33.96
C ASP A 63 -2.97 -6.77 32.94
N ASP A 64 -3.19 -5.94 31.93
CA ASP A 64 -4.23 -6.10 30.94
C ASP A 64 -3.65 -6.95 29.82
N ASN A 65 -4.06 -8.22 29.78
CA ASN A 65 -3.73 -9.18 28.72
C ASN A 65 -4.17 -8.73 27.32
N HIS A 66 -4.91 -7.62 27.21
CA HIS A 66 -5.48 -7.12 25.97
C HIS A 66 -4.90 -5.75 25.60
N PRO A 67 -3.96 -5.70 24.63
CA PRO A 67 -3.46 -4.44 24.13
C PRO A 67 -4.55 -3.72 23.33
N TYR A 68 -4.64 -2.39 23.48
CA TYR A 68 -5.70 -1.59 22.89
C TYR A 68 -5.25 -0.94 21.57
N PRO A 69 -6.14 -0.86 20.56
CA PRO A 69 -5.82 -0.29 19.26
C PRO A 69 -5.57 1.22 19.33
N ILE A 70 -4.62 1.70 18.53
CA ILE A 70 -4.30 3.13 18.44
C ILE A 70 -4.87 3.69 17.14
N SER A 71 -5.99 4.41 17.25
CA SER A 71 -6.58 5.11 16.10
C SER A 71 -5.91 6.46 15.81
N GLY A 72 -5.80 6.83 14.53
CA GLY A 72 -5.31 8.13 14.08
C GLY A 72 -3.80 8.37 14.20
N ALA A 73 -3.01 7.32 14.47
CA ALA A 73 -1.56 7.39 14.41
C ALA A 73 -1.09 7.62 12.98
N LYS A 74 0.00 8.37 12.80
CA LYS A 74 0.64 8.55 11.50
C LYS A 74 1.80 7.60 11.35
N VAL A 75 1.75 6.86 10.26
CA VAL A 75 2.70 5.81 9.88
C VAL A 75 3.34 6.20 8.56
N SER A 76 4.60 5.80 8.39
CA SER A 76 5.32 5.98 7.13
C SER A 76 6.07 4.72 6.74
N VAL A 77 6.06 4.40 5.45
CA VAL A 77 6.96 3.42 4.86
C VAL A 77 8.18 4.17 4.37
N LEU A 78 9.37 3.74 4.80
CA LEU A 78 10.64 4.26 4.32
C LEU A 78 11.32 3.16 3.52
N CYS A 79 11.63 3.45 2.25
CA CYS A 79 12.35 2.54 1.37
C CYS A 79 13.70 3.12 0.99
N SER A 80 14.75 2.32 1.15
CA SER A 80 16.09 2.66 0.70
C SER A 80 16.23 2.32 -0.79
N THR A 81 16.50 3.32 -1.62
CA THR A 81 16.91 3.07 -3.01
C THR A 81 18.44 2.86 -3.04
N SER A 82 18.97 2.31 -4.14
CA SER A 82 20.39 1.95 -4.28
C SER A 82 21.34 3.15 -4.17
N GLU A 83 20.85 4.37 -4.36
CA GLU A 83 21.58 5.60 -4.11
C GLU A 83 21.44 5.96 -2.62
N ARG A 84 22.55 5.93 -1.89
CA ARG A 84 22.64 6.10 -0.42
C ARG A 84 22.00 7.37 0.16
N THR A 85 21.50 8.29 -0.66
CA THR A 85 20.95 9.59 -0.27
C THR A 85 19.44 9.76 -0.52
N ASN A 86 18.80 8.99 -1.39
CA ASN A 86 17.40 9.20 -1.75
C ASN A 86 16.46 8.19 -1.04
N LYS A 87 15.81 8.63 0.04
CA LYS A 87 14.77 7.84 0.72
C LYS A 87 13.41 8.17 0.12
N SER A 88 12.79 7.20 -0.53
CA SER A 88 11.39 7.32 -0.94
C SER A 88 10.49 6.91 0.22
N TRP A 89 9.38 7.64 0.40
CA TRP A 89 8.49 7.45 1.52
C TRP A 89 7.02 7.54 1.11
N ALA A 90 6.20 6.73 1.77
CA ALA A 90 4.75 6.79 1.70
C ALA A 90 4.20 7.03 3.11
N LYS A 91 3.10 7.76 3.24
CA LYS A 91 2.44 8.03 4.53
C LYS A 91 1.05 7.45 4.56
N GLY A 92 0.62 7.06 5.75
CA GLY A 92 -0.76 6.68 6.04
C GLY A 92 -1.15 7.04 7.46
N SER A 93 -2.35 6.60 7.83
CA SER A 93 -2.79 6.65 9.21
C SER A 93 -3.52 5.38 9.60
N THR A 94 -3.53 5.11 10.91
CA THR A 94 -4.34 4.02 11.46
C THR A 94 -5.81 4.42 11.55
N ASP A 95 -6.67 3.44 11.33
CA ASP A 95 -8.13 3.54 11.41
C ASP A 95 -8.65 3.39 12.85
N VAL A 96 -9.95 3.15 13.03
CA VAL A 96 -10.58 2.98 14.35
C VAL A 96 -10.15 1.69 15.07
N HIS A 97 -9.72 0.68 14.32
CA HIS A 97 -9.23 -0.60 14.83
C HIS A 97 -7.71 -0.63 15.02
N GLY A 98 -7.04 0.51 14.79
CA GLY A 98 -5.59 0.63 14.85
C GLY A 98 -4.89 0.03 13.64
N GLU A 99 -5.63 -0.36 12.61
CA GLU A 99 -5.12 -0.96 11.38
C GLU A 99 -4.73 0.14 10.40
N PHE A 100 -3.66 -0.09 9.66
CA PHE A 100 -3.25 0.79 8.57
C PHE A 100 -3.06 -0.02 7.30
N LEU A 101 -3.33 0.61 6.18
CA LEU A 101 -3.09 0.08 4.85
C LEU A 101 -2.52 1.21 4.00
N ILE A 102 -1.31 1.01 3.48
CA ILE A 102 -0.58 2.04 2.73
C ILE A 102 -0.27 1.48 1.34
N ASP A 103 -0.85 2.11 0.33
CA ASP A 103 -0.45 1.88 -1.05
C ASP A 103 0.88 2.57 -1.34
N LEU A 104 1.82 1.81 -1.90
CA LEU A 104 3.08 2.39 -2.34
C LEU A 104 2.90 3.13 -3.68
N PRO A 105 3.58 4.27 -3.85
CA PRO A 105 3.65 4.96 -5.13
C PRO A 105 4.37 4.11 -6.19
N SER A 106 4.07 4.36 -7.47
CA SER A 106 4.52 3.54 -8.59
C SER A 106 6.05 3.41 -8.71
N ASN A 107 6.80 4.45 -8.32
CA ASN A 107 8.27 4.41 -8.30
C ASN A 107 8.85 3.37 -7.32
N LEU A 108 8.08 2.97 -6.30
CA LEU A 108 8.48 1.94 -5.34
C LEU A 108 8.12 0.54 -5.78
N HIS A 109 7.27 0.36 -6.80
CA HIS A 109 6.87 -0.97 -7.26
C HIS A 109 8.02 -1.71 -7.93
N ALA A 110 8.91 -1.01 -8.61
CA ALA A 110 10.09 -1.62 -9.22
C ALA A 110 11.17 -2.04 -8.20
N THR A 111 10.97 -1.80 -6.90
CA THR A 111 11.95 -2.14 -5.87
C THR A 111 12.04 -3.66 -5.68
N PRO A 112 13.19 -4.30 -5.96
CA PRO A 112 13.36 -5.72 -5.66
C PRO A 112 13.56 -5.93 -4.16
N ASN A 113 13.08 -7.07 -3.63
CA ASN A 113 13.20 -7.46 -2.22
C ASN A 113 12.75 -6.35 -1.25
N LEU A 114 11.51 -5.88 -1.40
CA LEU A 114 10.92 -4.81 -0.58
C LEU A 114 11.07 -5.09 0.92
N GLU A 115 10.96 -6.34 1.35
CA GLU A 115 11.12 -6.78 2.74
C GLU A 115 12.49 -6.48 3.35
N LYS A 116 13.52 -6.28 2.53
CA LYS A 116 14.88 -5.91 2.97
C LYS A 116 15.16 -4.41 2.84
N LYS A 117 14.48 -3.73 1.92
CA LYS A 117 14.74 -2.32 1.58
C LYS A 117 13.79 -1.35 2.24
N CYS A 118 12.59 -1.81 2.59
CA CYS A 118 11.53 -1.00 3.15
C CYS A 118 11.25 -1.37 4.60
N SER A 119 10.85 -0.37 5.38
CA SER A 119 10.47 -0.55 6.77
C SER A 119 9.40 0.47 7.14
N VAL A 120 8.56 0.12 8.12
CA VAL A 120 7.50 0.98 8.60
C VAL A 120 7.94 1.68 9.88
N SER A 121 7.72 2.99 9.98
CA SER A 121 7.86 3.73 11.23
C SER A 121 6.55 4.40 11.61
N VAL A 122 6.26 4.38 12.90
CA VAL A 122 5.26 5.27 13.51
C VAL A 122 5.98 6.57 13.85
N PHE A 123 5.52 7.71 13.31
CA PHE A 123 6.16 9.01 13.55
C PHE A 123 5.28 10.00 14.32
N ARG A 124 3.98 9.71 14.47
CA ARG A 124 3.08 10.51 15.31
C ARG A 124 2.00 9.64 15.93
N ILE A 125 1.79 9.79 17.23
CA ILE A 125 0.72 9.13 17.98
C ILE A 125 -0.22 10.23 18.49
N PRO A 126 -1.55 10.07 18.37
CA PRO A 126 -2.49 11.04 18.91
C PRO A 126 -2.41 11.12 20.44
N ARG A 127 -2.61 12.33 20.97
CA ARG A 127 -2.51 12.63 22.41
C ARG A 127 -3.57 11.92 23.26
N SER A 128 -4.67 11.50 22.64
CA SER A 128 -5.73 10.72 23.29
C SER A 128 -5.30 9.29 23.60
N SER A 129 -4.26 8.77 22.95
CA SER A 129 -3.79 7.40 23.21
C SER A 129 -2.98 7.32 24.50
N PRO A 130 -3.13 6.27 25.32
CA PRO A 130 -2.26 6.02 26.47
C PRO A 130 -0.77 5.90 26.10
N CYS A 131 -0.48 5.54 24.85
CA CYS A 131 0.86 5.42 24.29
C CYS A 131 1.35 6.70 23.59
N TRP A 132 0.75 7.87 23.79
CA TRP A 132 1.15 9.08 23.05
C TRP A 132 2.63 9.48 23.23
N ARG A 133 3.23 9.11 24.37
CA ARG A 133 4.67 9.30 24.63
C ARG A 133 5.55 8.12 24.21
N ALA A 134 4.98 7.03 23.72
CA ALA A 134 5.68 5.78 23.38
C ALA A 134 6.35 5.80 22.01
N LEU A 135 6.61 6.97 21.42
CA LEU A 135 7.30 7.06 20.15
C LEU A 135 8.76 6.60 20.32
N THR A 136 9.09 5.46 19.74
CA THR A 136 10.41 4.83 19.86
C THR A 136 11.32 5.11 18.66
N GLY A 137 10.79 5.64 17.56
CA GLY A 137 11.53 5.76 16.30
C GLY A 137 11.97 4.42 15.71
N LYS A 138 11.44 3.30 16.24
CA LYS A 138 11.75 1.96 15.78
C LYS A 138 11.19 1.75 14.38
N LEU A 139 12.01 1.16 13.52
CA LEU A 139 11.61 0.70 12.19
C LEU A 139 11.17 -0.76 12.30
N GLU A 140 9.96 -1.04 11.85
CA GLU A 140 9.40 -2.39 11.78
C GLU A 140 9.62 -2.94 10.38
N THR A 141 10.11 -4.18 10.32
CA THR A 141 10.30 -4.88 9.05
C THR A 141 8.96 -5.33 8.48
N ILE A 142 8.90 -5.50 7.16
CA ILE A 142 7.73 -5.99 6.46
C ILE A 142 7.97 -7.42 5.98
N LYS A 143 6.89 -8.19 5.84
CA LYS A 143 6.91 -9.55 5.30
C LYS A 143 5.90 -9.65 4.17
N LEU A 144 6.26 -10.37 3.10
CA LEU A 144 5.35 -10.65 2.01
C LEU A 144 4.26 -11.63 2.50
N VAL A 145 3.00 -11.30 2.24
CA VAL A 145 1.84 -12.15 2.53
C VAL A 145 1.37 -12.84 1.26
N SER A 146 1.25 -12.09 0.18
CA SER A 146 0.79 -12.62 -1.11
C SER A 146 1.41 -11.86 -2.27
N ALA A 147 1.58 -12.56 -3.39
CA ALA A 147 2.03 -12.00 -4.66
C ALA A 147 1.30 -12.73 -5.80
N ALA A 148 0.48 -12.00 -6.56
CA ALA A 148 -0.26 -12.54 -7.71
C ALA A 148 -0.55 -11.40 -8.70
N GLU A 149 -0.37 -11.66 -10.00
CA GLU A 149 -0.87 -10.77 -11.09
C GLU A 149 -0.49 -9.28 -10.93
N GLY A 150 0.75 -9.00 -10.50
CA GLY A 150 1.22 -7.62 -10.28
C GLY A 150 0.79 -7.00 -8.94
N ILE A 151 0.00 -7.71 -8.13
CA ILE A 151 -0.40 -7.33 -6.78
C ILE A 151 0.53 -7.99 -5.77
N ARG A 152 1.11 -7.20 -4.87
CA ARG A 152 1.92 -7.67 -3.74
C ARG A 152 1.43 -7.05 -2.44
N VAL A 153 1.07 -7.90 -1.49
CA VAL A 153 0.60 -7.48 -0.17
C VAL A 153 1.65 -7.84 0.86
N TYR A 154 2.03 -6.84 1.64
CA TYR A 154 3.01 -6.96 2.72
C TYR A 154 2.36 -6.64 4.06
N THR A 155 2.90 -7.21 5.14
CA THR A 155 2.44 -6.94 6.50
C THR A 155 3.60 -6.66 7.45
N THR A 156 3.41 -5.77 8.41
CA THR A 156 4.25 -5.67 9.60
C THR A 156 3.80 -6.61 10.72
N GLY A 157 2.60 -7.19 10.60
CA GLY A 157 1.89 -7.79 11.74
C GLY A 157 1.52 -6.73 12.80
N ASP A 158 1.44 -7.18 14.05
CA ASP A 158 1.09 -6.36 15.19
C ASP A 158 2.30 -5.60 15.75
N ILE A 159 2.21 -4.27 15.73
CA ILE A 159 3.19 -3.36 16.32
C ILE A 159 2.71 -2.99 17.72
N HIS A 160 3.42 -3.46 18.74
CA HIS A 160 3.10 -3.14 20.13
C HIS A 160 3.95 -1.98 20.65
N LEU A 161 3.29 -0.88 21.01
CA LEU A 161 3.88 0.23 21.74
C LEU A 161 3.72 0.04 23.25
N VAL A 162 4.73 0.46 23.97
CA VAL A 162 4.77 0.40 25.44
C VAL A 162 4.97 1.83 25.96
N PRO A 163 4.12 2.31 26.90
CA PRO A 163 4.30 3.62 27.52
C PRO A 163 5.70 3.77 28.14
N LYS A 164 6.31 4.96 28.00
CA LYS A 164 7.67 5.23 28.49
C LYS A 164 7.88 4.88 29.97
N SER A 165 6.88 5.11 30.82
CA SER A 165 6.94 4.78 32.25
C SER A 165 7.08 3.27 32.53
N LEU A 166 6.56 2.41 31.65
CA LEU A 166 6.72 0.97 31.75
C LEU A 166 8.05 0.49 31.16
N ASP A 167 8.49 1.11 30.06
CA ASP A 167 9.76 0.74 29.39
C ASP A 167 10.97 0.96 30.32
N GLU A 168 10.98 2.05 31.09
CA GLU A 168 12.03 2.31 32.09
C GLU A 168 12.06 1.25 33.21
N HIS A 169 10.88 0.86 33.73
CA HIS A 169 10.77 -0.17 34.76
C HIS A 169 11.19 -1.57 34.23
N MET A 170 10.82 -1.91 33.00
CA MET A 170 11.26 -3.17 32.36
C MET A 170 12.77 -3.20 32.11
N LYS A 171 13.37 -2.07 31.70
CA LYS A 171 14.83 -1.95 31.55
C LYS A 171 15.56 -2.07 32.88
N GLY A 172 15.03 -1.48 33.95
CA GLY A 172 15.55 -1.63 35.31
C GLY A 172 15.58 -3.10 35.77
N LYS A 173 14.45 -3.81 35.64
CA LYS A 173 14.35 -5.23 36.01
C LYS A 173 15.31 -6.14 35.22
N LYS A 174 15.54 -5.88 33.93
CA LYS A 174 16.50 -6.64 33.12
C LYS A 174 17.95 -6.44 33.56
N LYS A 175 18.34 -5.23 33.97
CA LYS A 175 19.68 -4.96 34.52
C LYS A 175 19.90 -5.70 35.84
N THR A 176 18.92 -5.68 36.75
CA THR A 176 19.00 -6.38 38.04
C THR A 176 19.12 -7.89 37.86
N LYS A 177 18.36 -8.49 36.93
CA LYS A 177 18.48 -9.94 36.64
C LYS A 177 19.85 -10.30 36.04
N ARG A 178 20.37 -9.52 35.08
CA ARG A 178 21.70 -9.77 34.51
C ARG A 178 22.82 -9.64 35.55
N ALA A 179 22.70 -8.71 36.49
CA ALA A 179 23.64 -8.61 37.61
C ALA A 179 23.57 -9.84 38.53
N ALA A 180 22.37 -10.35 38.82
CA ALA A 180 22.20 -11.56 39.63
C ALA A 180 22.76 -12.84 38.97
N PHE A 181 22.77 -12.92 37.64
CA PHE A 181 23.37 -14.04 36.89
C PHE A 181 24.88 -13.89 36.63
N ALA A 182 25.49 -12.75 36.96
CA ALA A 182 26.94 -12.54 36.83
C ALA A 182 27.72 -12.89 38.12
N PHE A 183 27.02 -13.32 39.17
CA PHE A 183 27.57 -13.71 40.47
C PHE A 183 27.41 -15.21 40.76
N TRP A 184 27.18 -16.03 39.73
CA TRP A 184 27.18 -17.49 39.79
C TRP A 184 27.98 -18.08 38.63
#